data_AF-A0A962LEV2-F1
#
_entry.id   AF-A0A962LEV2-F1
#
_cell.length_a   1.000
_cell.length_b   1.000
_cell.length_c   1.000
_cell.angle_alpha   90.00
_cell.angle_beta   90.00
_cell.angle_gamma   90.00
#
_symmetry.space_group_name_H-M   'P 1'
#
loop_
_entity.id
_entity.type
_entity.pdbx_description
1 polymer ?
#
loop_
_entity_poly.entity_id
_entity_poly.type
_entity_poly.pdbx_seq_one_letter_code
_entity_poly.pdbx_strand_id
1 'polypeptide(L)'
;MRMTEVATTLAEARILPGLAREIKPRPLSTRDCFGARVEATAARYPLHTAVIFEGRELTWRELNEYANRYASALRGLGLMRGDTVSVMLENRVEYLAALIALNKLGAKAALLNTNL
;
A
#
# COMPACT_ATOMS: atom_id res chain seq x y z
N MET A 1 -22.43 18.72 -17.84
CA MET A 1 -21.67 19.22 -16.69
C MET A 1 -22.28 20.55 -16.29
N ARG A 2 -22.74 20.69 -15.05
CA ARG A 2 -23.47 21.91 -14.63
C ARG A 2 -22.44 23.03 -14.42
N MET A 3 -22.74 24.26 -14.85
CA MET A 3 -21.84 25.43 -14.67
C MET A 3 -21.39 25.62 -13.21
N THR A 4 -22.21 25.21 -12.25
CA THR A 4 -21.91 25.21 -10.82
C THR A 4 -20.75 24.27 -10.45
N GLU A 5 -20.66 23.07 -11.06
CA GLU A 5 -19.57 22.11 -10.79
C GLU A 5 -18.22 22.66 -11.26
N VAL A 6 -18.20 23.32 -12.43
CA VAL A 6 -16.99 23.98 -12.97
C VAL A 6 -16.47 25.04 -12.01
N ALA A 7 -17.37 25.89 -11.49
CA ALA A 7 -17.00 26.94 -10.55
C ALA A 7 -16.47 26.36 -9.22
N THR A 8 -17.08 25.29 -8.71
CA THR A 8 -16.62 24.61 -7.49
C THR A 8 -15.24 23.99 -7.66
N THR A 9 -14.99 23.28 -8.78
CA THR A 9 -13.66 22.71 -9.07
C THR A 9 -12.59 23.79 -9.27
N LEU A 10 -12.93 24.91 -9.94
CA LEU A 10 -12.00 26.04 -10.08
C LEU A 10 -11.67 26.71 -8.74
N ALA A 11 -12.60 26.70 -7.78
CA ALA A 11 -12.33 27.20 -6.43
C ALA A 11 -11.32 26.33 -5.67
N GLU A 12 -11.17 25.06 -6.02
CA GLU A 12 -10.11 24.18 -5.51
C GLU A 12 -8.76 24.47 -6.17
N ALA A 13 -8.68 25.17 -7.32
CA ALA A 13 -7.40 25.51 -7.93
C ALA A 13 -6.45 26.29 -6.99
N ARG A 14 -6.99 26.95 -5.94
CA ARG A 14 -6.21 27.59 -4.88
C ARG A 14 -5.31 26.63 -4.08
N ILE A 15 -5.60 25.33 -4.06
CA ILE A 15 -4.75 24.32 -3.40
C ILE A 15 -3.56 23.91 -4.27
N LEU A 16 -3.60 24.14 -5.58
CA LEU A 16 -2.54 23.73 -6.52
C LEU A 16 -1.15 24.30 -6.18
N PRO A 17 -0.99 25.58 -5.78
CA PRO A 17 0.32 26.12 -5.41
C PRO A 17 0.91 25.52 -4.13
N GLY A 18 0.07 25.05 -3.21
CA GLY A 18 0.49 24.32 -2.01
C GLY A 18 0.85 22.88 -2.35
N LEU A 19 -0.03 22.23 -3.12
CA LEU A 19 0.16 20.87 -3.61
C LEU A 19 1.45 20.72 -4.43
N ALA A 20 1.73 21.67 -5.34
CA ALA A 20 2.94 21.66 -6.15
C ALA A 20 4.24 21.87 -5.32
N ARG A 21 4.15 22.55 -4.17
CA ARG A 21 5.29 22.72 -3.25
C ARG A 21 5.58 21.46 -2.45
N GLU A 22 4.54 20.78 -2.00
CA GLU A 22 4.65 19.60 -1.13
C GLU A 22 4.84 18.30 -1.92
N ILE A 23 4.18 18.18 -3.08
CA ILE A 23 4.35 17.06 -4.00
C ILE A 23 5.55 17.34 -4.90
N LYS A 24 6.75 17.14 -4.36
CA LYS A 24 7.96 17.00 -5.18
C LYS A 24 8.01 15.55 -5.70
N PRO A 25 7.76 15.32 -7.01
CA PRO A 25 7.87 13.97 -7.55
C PRO A 25 9.29 13.47 -7.36
N ARG A 26 9.42 12.21 -6.96
CA ARG A 26 10.75 11.59 -6.83
C ARG A 26 11.39 11.48 -8.21
N PRO A 27 12.73 11.52 -8.30
CA PRO A 27 13.42 11.33 -9.58
C PRO A 27 12.94 10.07 -10.29
N LEU A 28 12.79 10.10 -11.61
CA LEU A 28 12.37 8.93 -12.41
C LEU A 28 13.35 7.74 -12.30
N SER A 29 14.60 8.02 -11.91
CA SER A 29 15.62 7.01 -11.61
C SER A 29 15.38 6.25 -10.30
N THR A 30 14.48 6.74 -9.44
CA THR A 30 14.21 6.15 -8.13
C THR A 30 13.56 4.78 -8.31
N ARG A 31 14.27 3.72 -7.92
CA ARG A 31 13.69 2.39 -7.78
C ARG A 31 13.06 2.26 -6.41
N ASP A 32 11.74 2.40 -6.36
CA ASP A 32 10.98 2.27 -5.14
C ASP A 32 9.71 1.48 -5.40
N CYS A 33 9.26 0.75 -4.39
CA CYS A 33 7.97 0.07 -4.41
C CYS A 33 7.40 0.06 -2.99
N PHE A 34 6.09 -0.16 -2.89
CA PHE A 34 5.39 -0.19 -1.63
C PHE A 34 6.04 -1.16 -0.61
N GLY A 35 6.40 -2.38 -1.05
CA GLY A 35 7.08 -3.38 -0.23
C GLY A 35 8.45 -2.94 0.27
N ALA A 36 9.27 -2.30 -0.59
CA ALA A 36 10.59 -1.79 -0.21
C ALA A 36 10.50 -0.68 0.84
N ARG A 37 9.48 0.18 0.76
CA ARG A 37 9.24 1.21 1.79
C ARG A 37 8.87 0.59 3.13
N VAL A 38 8.07 -0.47 3.14
CA VAL A 38 7.74 -1.21 4.39
C VAL A 38 9.00 -1.81 5.00
N GLU A 39 9.87 -2.42 4.20
CA GLU A 39 11.15 -2.98 4.67
C GLU A 39 12.07 -1.91 5.24
N ALA A 40 12.22 -0.78 4.54
CA ALA A 40 13.03 0.34 5.01
C ALA A 40 12.49 0.94 6.32
N THR A 41 11.17 1.09 6.46
CA THR A 41 10.55 1.58 7.69
C THR A 41 10.69 0.57 8.82
N ALA A 42 10.53 -0.72 8.55
CA ALA A 42 10.74 -1.78 9.54
C ALA A 42 12.18 -1.87 10.04
N ALA A 43 13.16 -1.59 9.18
CA ALA A 43 14.56 -1.49 9.57
C ALA A 43 14.82 -0.23 10.42
N ARG A 44 14.22 0.91 10.05
CA ARG A 44 14.46 2.21 10.70
C ARG A 44 13.71 2.37 12.03
N TYR A 45 12.50 1.82 12.14
CA TYR A 45 11.59 2.00 13.27
C TYR A 45 10.98 0.67 13.73
N PRO A 46 11.80 -0.35 14.05
CA PRO A 46 11.32 -1.72 14.20
C PRO A 46 10.28 -1.92 15.30
N LEU A 47 10.36 -1.14 16.39
CA LEU A 47 9.50 -1.25 17.57
C LEU A 47 8.32 -0.25 17.56
N HIS A 48 8.23 0.61 16.55
CA HIS A 48 7.11 1.55 16.47
C HIS A 48 5.87 0.81 15.95
N THR A 49 4.71 1.11 16.52
CA THR A 49 3.42 0.59 16.06
C THR A 49 3.16 1.02 14.62
N ALA A 50 2.83 0.05 13.76
CA ALA A 50 2.50 0.24 12.36
C ALA A 50 0.99 0.11 12.11
N VAL A 51 0.34 -0.85 12.78
CA VAL A 51 -1.08 -1.15 12.61
C VAL A 51 -1.70 -1.41 13.97
N ILE A 52 -2.85 -0.79 14.22
CA ILE A 52 -3.74 -1.09 15.35
C ILE A 52 -5.03 -1.62 14.76
N PHE A 53 -5.45 -2.82 15.17
CA PHE A 53 -6.66 -3.46 14.68
C PHE A 53 -7.28 -4.31 15.78
N GLU A 54 -8.54 -4.02 16.14
CA GLU A 54 -9.33 -4.79 17.12
C GLU A 54 -8.57 -5.10 18.43
N GLY A 55 -7.92 -4.09 19.01
CA GLY A 55 -7.17 -4.23 20.27
C GLY A 55 -5.82 -4.95 20.13
N ARG A 56 -5.43 -5.33 18.91
CA ARG A 56 -4.10 -5.85 18.59
C ARG A 56 -3.25 -4.78 17.92
N GLU A 57 -2.00 -4.70 18.34
CA GLU A 57 -0.99 -3.85 17.71
C GLU A 57 0.06 -4.72 17.00
N LEU A 58 0.51 -4.27 15.84
CA LEU A 58 1.70 -4.78 15.18
C LEU A 58 2.70 -3.65 15.03
N THR A 59 3.93 -3.91 15.44
CA THR A 59 5.08 -3.07 15.11
C THR A 59 5.42 -3.17 13.62
N TRP A 60 6.21 -2.22 13.12
CA TRP A 60 6.71 -2.28 11.74
C TRP A 60 7.51 -3.54 11.45
N ARG A 61 8.29 -4.04 12.43
CA ARG A 61 9.01 -5.31 12.30
C ARG A 61 8.04 -6.46 12.11
N GLU A 62 7.05 -6.59 12.99
CA GLU A 62 6.08 -7.69 12.96
C GLU A 62 5.22 -7.68 11.71
N LEU A 63 4.79 -6.50 11.25
CA LEU A 63 4.05 -6.37 9.99
C LEU A 63 4.89 -6.85 8.79
N ASN A 64 6.16 -6.42 8.74
CA ASN A 64 7.07 -6.81 7.67
C ASN A 64 7.37 -8.31 7.67
N GLU A 65 7.63 -8.89 8.84
CA GLU A 65 7.81 -10.33 9.02
C GLU A 65 6.54 -11.10 8.63
N TYR A 66 5.36 -10.59 9.00
CA TYR A 66 4.11 -11.22 8.64
C TYR A 66 3.90 -11.23 7.13
N ALA A 67 4.11 -10.10 6.46
CA ALA A 67 4.08 -10.00 5.00
C ALA A 67 5.12 -10.92 4.33
N ASN A 68 6.31 -11.09 4.91
CA ASN A 68 7.32 -12.02 4.40
C ASN A 68 6.85 -13.47 4.44
N ARG A 69 6.11 -13.88 5.49
CA ARG A 69 5.50 -15.22 5.55
C ARG A 69 4.49 -15.43 4.43
N TYR A 70 3.62 -14.46 4.16
CA TYR A 70 2.70 -14.51 3.01
C TYR A 70 3.46 -14.58 1.68
N ALA A 71 4.49 -13.74 1.50
CA ALA A 71 5.27 -13.73 0.27
C ALA A 71 5.95 -15.09 0.01
N SER A 72 6.52 -15.69 1.06
CA SER A 72 7.12 -17.03 0.98
C SER A 72 6.09 -18.10 0.61
N ALA A 73 4.93 -18.10 1.28
CA ALA A 73 3.85 -19.05 1.00
C ALA A 73 3.31 -18.92 -0.43
N LEU A 74 3.00 -17.70 -0.87
CA LEU A 74 2.49 -17.43 -2.22
C LEU A 74 3.51 -17.78 -3.31
N ARG A 75 4.80 -17.52 -3.08
CA ARG A 75 5.87 -17.98 -3.97
C ARG A 75 5.94 -19.50 -4.02
N GLY A 76 5.76 -20.18 -2.88
CA GLY A 76 5.68 -21.65 -2.81
C GLY A 76 4.50 -22.25 -3.58
N LEU A 77 3.41 -21.49 -3.74
CA LEU A 77 2.27 -21.84 -4.59
C LEU A 77 2.50 -21.56 -6.09
N GLY A 78 3.69 -21.08 -6.47
CA GLY A 78 4.06 -20.84 -7.86
C GLY A 78 3.82 -19.41 -8.35
N LEU A 79 3.49 -18.47 -7.46
CA LEU A 79 3.26 -17.08 -7.87
C LEU A 79 4.57 -16.43 -8.37
N MET A 80 4.50 -15.83 -9.55
CA MET A 80 5.63 -15.19 -10.23
C MET A 80 5.43 -13.67 -10.39
N ARG A 81 6.53 -12.98 -10.68
CA ARG A 81 6.49 -11.54 -10.99
C ARG A 81 5.63 -11.30 -12.23
N GLY A 82 4.72 -10.35 -12.13
CA GLY A 82 3.83 -9.95 -13.23
C GLY A 82 2.45 -10.61 -13.18
N ASP A 83 2.28 -11.68 -12.39
CA ASP A 83 0.99 -12.32 -12.14
C ASP A 83 0.01 -11.35 -11.48
N THR A 84 -1.29 -11.61 -11.66
CA THR A 84 -2.37 -10.86 -11.02
C THR A 84 -3.10 -11.76 -10.04
N VAL A 85 -3.29 -11.29 -8.82
CA VAL A 85 -4.00 -12.00 -7.75
C VAL A 85 -5.21 -11.19 -7.32
N SER A 86 -6.39 -11.79 -7.42
CA SER A 86 -7.61 -11.25 -6.83
C SER A 86 -7.56 -11.38 -5.31
N VAL A 87 -7.68 -10.25 -4.61
CA VAL A 87 -7.70 -10.19 -3.15
C VAL A 87 -9.08 -9.76 -2.71
N MET A 88 -9.82 -10.70 -2.10
CA MET A 88 -11.14 -10.47 -1.54
C MET A 88 -11.08 -10.83 -0.05
N LEU A 89 -10.90 -9.82 0.78
CA LEU A 89 -10.74 -9.94 2.23
C LEU A 89 -11.36 -8.70 2.87
N GLU A 90 -11.91 -8.87 4.07
CA GLU A 90 -12.38 -7.74 4.87
C GLU A 90 -11.22 -6.86 5.35
N ASN A 91 -11.53 -5.71 5.95
CA ASN A 91 -10.53 -4.84 6.55
C ASN A 91 -9.93 -5.50 7.79
N ARG A 92 -8.77 -6.13 7.62
CA ARG A 92 -8.01 -6.81 8.68
C ARG A 92 -6.51 -6.75 8.42
N VAL A 93 -5.69 -7.10 9.40
CA VAL A 93 -4.21 -7.07 9.30
C VAL A 93 -3.69 -7.91 8.13
N GLU A 94 -4.31 -9.06 7.89
CA GLU A 94 -3.96 -10.00 6.83
C GLU A 94 -4.15 -9.41 5.43
N TYR A 95 -5.12 -8.51 5.27
CA TYR A 95 -5.29 -7.79 4.01
C TYR A 95 -4.04 -6.96 3.71
N LEU A 96 -3.57 -6.16 4.68
CA LEU A 96 -2.34 -5.38 4.52
C LEU A 96 -1.12 -6.27 4.27
N ALA A 97 -0.98 -7.37 5.04
CA ALA A 97 0.12 -8.31 4.87
C ALA A 97 0.13 -8.93 3.46
N ALA A 98 -1.04 -9.31 2.92
CA ALA A 98 -1.18 -9.86 1.57
C ALA A 98 -0.79 -8.82 0.49
N LEU A 99 -1.23 -7.57 0.63
CA LEU A 99 -0.85 -6.51 -0.32
C LEU A 99 0.65 -6.23 -0.34
N ILE A 100 1.26 -6.18 0.84
CA ILE A 100 2.72 -5.99 0.97
C ILE A 100 3.44 -7.19 0.34
N ALA A 101 2.99 -8.42 0.63
CA ALA A 101 3.56 -9.65 0.10
C ALA A 101 3.52 -9.70 -1.44
N LEU A 102 2.35 -9.46 -2.04
CA LEU A 102 2.19 -9.43 -3.49
C LEU A 102 3.11 -8.38 -4.13
N ASN A 103 3.20 -7.20 -3.53
CA ASN A 103 4.08 -6.16 -4.02
C ASN A 103 5.57 -6.55 -3.97
N LYS A 104 6.01 -7.20 -2.87
CA LYS A 104 7.38 -7.72 -2.73
C LYS A 104 7.72 -8.79 -3.78
N LEU A 105 6.74 -9.60 -4.17
CA LEU A 105 6.89 -10.57 -5.24
C LEU A 105 6.85 -9.94 -6.65
N GLY A 106 6.48 -8.66 -6.76
CA GLY A 106 6.25 -7.99 -8.04
C GLY A 106 4.99 -8.47 -8.75
N ALA A 107 4.03 -9.02 -7.99
CA ALA A 107 2.70 -9.37 -8.47
C ALA A 107 1.74 -8.17 -8.33
N LYS A 108 0.67 -8.18 -9.12
CA LYS A 108 -0.40 -7.18 -9.11
C LYS A 108 -1.52 -7.66 -8.20
N ALA A 109 -2.01 -6.79 -7.32
CA ALA A 109 -3.19 -7.07 -6.51
C ALA A 109 -4.43 -6.47 -7.19
N ALA A 110 -5.41 -7.31 -7.53
CA ALA A 110 -6.74 -6.89 -7.96
C ALA A 110 -7.66 -6.89 -6.74
N LEU A 111 -7.98 -5.71 -6.22
CA LEU A 111 -8.69 -5.55 -4.95
C LEU A 111 -10.19 -5.67 -5.18
N LEU A 112 -10.83 -6.65 -4.56
CA LEU A 112 -12.25 -6.91 -4.67
C LEU A 112 -12.94 -6.56 -3.34
N ASN A 113 -14.05 -5.83 -3.44
CA ASN A 113 -14.89 -5.56 -2.27
C ASN A 113 -15.60 -6.86 -1.85
N THR A 114 -15.80 -7.05 -0.55
CA THR A 114 -16.52 -8.19 0.01
C THR A 114 -18.04 -8.03 -0.04
N ASN A 115 -18.55 -6.83 -0.31
CA ASN A 115 -19.97 -6.52 -0.48
C ASN A 115 -20.43 -6.68 -1.94
N LEU A 116 -20.29 -7.89 -2.49
CA LEU A 116 -20.76 -8.23 -3.85
C LEU A 116 -22.28 -8.37 -3.94
#